data_AF-A0A2V9P4U2-F1
#
_entry.id   AF-A0A2V9P4U2-F1
#
_cell.length_a   1.000
_cell.length_b   1.000
_cell.length_c   1.000
_cell.angle_alpha   90.00
_cell.angle_beta   90.00
_cell.angle_gamma   90.00
#
_symmetry.space_group_name_H-M   'P 1'
#
loop_
_entity.id
_entity.type
_entity.pdbx_description
1 polymer ?
#
loop_
_entity_poly.entity_id
_entity_poly.type
_entity_poly.pdbx_seq_one_letter_code
_entity_poly.pdbx_strand_id
1 'polypeptide(L)'
;MSARRILIFGGIALIAMGMLFGDVFAVFVLHQNGGATGAALMQAANAAAAQDAAGVKTAFAQIGNLMEDRGTKVDSHVHMIDAGYLALLVALVQPYVLLSRAKKKLLAKLLIIGGLLLPVGIFPAEPYSYFSVFCTERGTQRSGSITTKTMRFIY
;
A
#
# COMPACT_ATOMS: atom_id res chain seq x y z
N MET A 1 26.80 -9.57 21.51
CA MET A 1 26.08 -8.48 20.80
C MET A 1 25.26 -7.64 21.79
N SER A 2 25.50 -6.33 21.86
CA SER A 2 24.70 -5.38 22.66
C SER A 2 23.40 -5.01 21.93
N ALA A 3 22.38 -4.54 22.66
CA ALA A 3 21.11 -4.13 22.07
C ALA A 3 21.26 -2.98 21.06
N ARG A 4 22.17 -2.03 21.32
CA ARG A 4 22.51 -0.95 20.39
C ARG A 4 23.08 -1.46 19.08
N ARG A 5 23.98 -2.44 19.12
CA ARG A 5 24.55 -3.04 17.90
C ARG A 5 23.48 -3.78 17.08
N ILE A 6 22.57 -4.50 17.75
CA ILE A 6 21.45 -5.16 17.07
C ILE A 6 20.58 -4.13 16.33
N LEU A 7 20.25 -3.01 16.97
CA LEU A 7 19.45 -1.96 16.36
C LEU A 7 20.16 -1.25 15.20
N ILE A 8 21.46 -0.96 15.33
CA ILE A 8 22.23 -0.30 14.26
C ILE A 8 22.36 -1.21 13.05
N PHE A 9 22.90 -2.42 13.22
CA PHE A 9 23.10 -3.34 12.10
C PHE A 9 21.76 -3.83 11.54
N GLY A 10 20.78 -4.11 12.40
CA GLY A 10 19.44 -4.50 11.98
C GLY A 10 18.71 -3.38 11.24
N GLY A 11 18.82 -2.13 11.70
CA GLY A 11 18.23 -0.97 11.04
C GLY A 11 18.82 -0.72 9.66
N ILE A 12 20.15 -0.75 9.54
CA ILE A 12 20.84 -0.63 8.24
C ILE A 12 20.42 -1.76 7.30
N ALA A 13 20.37 -3.00 7.79
CA ALA A 13 19.96 -4.14 6.99
C ALA A 13 18.51 -4.00 6.51
N LEU A 14 17.59 -3.58 7.38
CA LEU A 14 16.18 -3.33 7.02
C LEU A 14 16.05 -2.27 5.92
N ILE A 15 16.78 -1.16 6.03
CA ILE A 15 16.77 -0.11 5.00
C ILE A 15 17.31 -0.65 3.68
N ALA A 16 18.47 -1.31 3.70
CA ALA A 16 19.09 -1.85 2.49
C ALA A 16 18.21 -2.91 1.79
N MET A 17 17.62 -3.82 2.58
CA MET A 17 16.67 -4.79 2.05
C MET A 17 15.41 -4.11 1.52
N GLY A 18 14.94 -3.03 2.16
CA GLY A 18 13.75 -2.29 1.75
C GLY A 18 13.96 -1.60 0.41
N MET A 19 15.12 -0.96 0.23
CA MET A 19 15.52 -0.37 -1.05
C MET A 19 15.64 -1.43 -2.15
N LEU A 20 16.33 -2.55 -1.88
CA LEU A 20 16.50 -3.63 -2.85
C LEU A 20 15.16 -4.24 -3.28
N PHE A 21 14.27 -4.48 -2.31
CA PHE A 21 12.93 -4.96 -2.60
C PHE A 21 12.19 -3.93 -3.46
N GLY A 22 12.16 -2.66 -3.06
CA GLY A 22 11.55 -1.57 -3.83
C GLY A 22 12.03 -1.50 -5.28
N ASP A 23 13.34 -1.62 -5.51
CA ASP A 23 13.94 -1.57 -6.85
C ASP A 23 13.50 -2.74 -7.73
N VAL A 24 13.46 -3.97 -7.19
CA VAL A 24 12.96 -5.14 -7.92
C VAL A 24 11.51 -4.91 -8.35
N PHE A 25 10.65 -4.41 -7.46
CA PHE A 25 9.25 -4.15 -7.82
C PHE A 25 9.07 -2.95 -8.74
N ALA A 26 9.91 -1.92 -8.63
CA ALA A 26 9.90 -0.78 -9.54
C ALA A 26 10.14 -1.23 -10.99
N VAL A 27 11.12 -2.12 -11.20
CA VAL A 27 11.47 -2.63 -12.52
C VAL A 27 10.41 -3.60 -13.06
N PHE A 28 10.01 -4.60 -12.26
CA PHE A 28 9.22 -5.71 -12.78
C PHE A 28 7.71 -5.50 -12.73
N VAL A 29 7.19 -4.72 -11.77
CA VAL A 29 5.75 -4.54 -11.60
C VAL A 29 5.31 -3.13 -11.95
N LEU A 30 6.02 -2.11 -11.46
CA LEU A 30 5.59 -0.72 -11.62
C LEU A 30 5.58 -0.27 -13.07
N HIS A 31 6.60 -0.66 -13.83
CA HIS A 31 6.71 -0.32 -15.25
C HIS A 31 5.63 -1.01 -16.09
N GLN A 32 5.34 -2.29 -15.82
CA GLN A 32 4.32 -3.04 -16.55
C GLN A 32 2.90 -2.60 -16.18
N ASN A 33 2.62 -2.39 -14.88
CA ASN A 33 1.35 -1.85 -14.43
C ASN A 33 1.10 -0.46 -15.00
N GLY A 34 2.14 0.38 -15.15
CA GLY A 34 2.01 1.69 -15.81
C GLY A 34 1.53 1.58 -17.27
N GLY A 35 2.09 0.65 -18.04
CA GLY A 35 1.63 0.37 -19.40
C GLY A 35 0.20 -0.16 -19.45
N ALA A 36 -0.14 -1.11 -18.58
CA ALA A 36 -1.48 -1.69 -18.47
C ALA A 36 -2.54 -0.66 -18.02
N THR A 37 -2.20 0.21 -17.08
CA THR A 37 -3.08 1.31 -16.63
C THR A 37 -3.33 2.29 -17.78
N GLY A 38 -2.30 2.65 -18.56
CA GLY A 38 -2.47 3.48 -19.75
C GLY A 38 -3.42 2.87 -20.79
N ALA A 39 -3.28 1.57 -21.05
CA ALA A 39 -4.17 0.84 -21.95
C ALA A 39 -5.62 0.79 -21.44
N ALA A 40 -5.83 0.58 -20.14
CA ALA A 40 -7.16 0.58 -19.53
C ALA A 40 -7.80 1.99 -19.55
N LEU A 41 -7.01 3.06 -19.37
CA LEU A 41 -7.48 4.44 -19.56
C LEU A 41 -7.91 4.72 -21.01
N MET A 42 -7.16 4.22 -22.00
CA MET A 42 -7.57 4.32 -23.40
C MET A 42 -8.87 3.55 -23.68
N GLN A 43 -9.06 2.37 -23.09
CA GLN A 43 -10.33 1.64 -23.19
C GLN A 43 -11.49 2.42 -22.56
N ALA A 44 -11.29 3.02 -21.38
CA ALA A 44 -12.30 3.86 -20.73
C ALA A 44 -12.69 5.06 -21.62
N ALA A 45 -11.71 5.72 -22.24
CA ALA A 45 -11.95 6.83 -23.14
C ALA A 45 -12.74 6.40 -24.40
N ASN A 46 -12.39 5.26 -24.99
CA ASN A 46 -13.10 4.71 -26.15
C ASN A 46 -14.54 4.29 -25.80
N ALA A 47 -14.76 3.65 -24.65
CA ALA A 47 -16.09 3.27 -24.18
C ALA A 47 -16.95 4.51 -23.88
N ALA A 48 -16.36 5.56 -23.30
CA ALA A 48 -17.05 6.84 -23.08
C ALA A 48 -17.45 7.51 -24.40
N ALA A 49 -16.56 7.50 -25.40
CA ALA A 49 -16.85 8.01 -26.74
C ALA A 49 -17.98 7.21 -27.44
N ALA A 50 -18.05 5.90 -27.19
CA ALA A 50 -19.12 5.02 -27.67
C ALA A 50 -20.42 5.12 -26.84
N GLN A 51 -20.47 5.96 -25.81
CA GLN A 51 -21.55 6.03 -24.82
C GLN A 51 -21.88 4.69 -24.14
N ASP A 52 -20.90 3.79 -24.06
CA ASP A 52 -21.02 2.51 -23.39
C ASP A 52 -20.67 2.64 -21.91
N ALA A 53 -21.70 2.93 -21.10
CA ALA A 53 -21.55 3.05 -19.65
C ALA A 53 -21.05 1.76 -18.97
N ALA A 54 -21.36 0.59 -19.52
CA ALA A 54 -20.91 -0.69 -18.96
C ALA A 54 -19.43 -0.94 -19.26
N GLY A 55 -18.99 -0.60 -20.48
CA GLY A 55 -17.58 -0.60 -20.88
C GLY A 55 -16.73 0.34 -20.04
N VAL A 56 -17.22 1.56 -19.78
CA VAL A 56 -16.57 2.52 -18.87
C VAL A 56 -16.40 1.94 -17.47
N LYS A 57 -17.46 1.36 -16.88
CA LYS A 57 -17.41 0.77 -15.53
C LYS A 57 -16.38 -0.38 -15.46
N THR A 58 -16.32 -1.20 -16.49
CA THR A 58 -15.38 -2.33 -16.57
C THR A 58 -13.93 -1.84 -16.63
N ALA A 59 -13.66 -0.84 -17.46
CA ALA A 59 -12.32 -0.25 -17.59
C ALA A 59 -11.86 0.41 -16.28
N PHE A 60 -12.74 1.12 -15.57
CA PHE A 60 -12.40 1.69 -14.27
C PHE A 60 -12.15 0.65 -13.18
N ALA A 61 -12.88 -0.47 -13.16
CA ALA A 61 -12.59 -1.58 -12.24
C ALA A 61 -11.20 -2.18 -12.49
N GLN A 62 -10.80 -2.33 -13.76
CA GLN A 62 -9.47 -2.79 -14.13
C GLN A 62 -8.37 -1.80 -13.70
N ILE A 63 -8.58 -0.50 -13.89
CA ILE A 63 -7.67 0.54 -13.41
C ILE A 63 -7.50 0.45 -11.89
N GLY A 64 -8.61 0.31 -11.14
CA GLY A 64 -8.59 0.18 -9.69
C GLY A 64 -7.74 -1.00 -9.21
N ASN A 65 -7.93 -2.18 -9.80
CA ASN A 65 -7.16 -3.37 -9.45
C ASN A 65 -5.65 -3.20 -9.74
N LEU A 66 -5.29 -2.56 -10.85
CA LEU A 66 -3.88 -2.28 -11.19
C LEU A 66 -3.24 -1.28 -10.21
N MET A 67 -4.00 -0.29 -9.74
CA MET A 67 -3.53 0.67 -8.74
C MET A 67 -3.37 0.04 -7.36
N GLU A 68 -4.29 -0.83 -6.96
CA GLU A 68 -4.20 -1.60 -5.71
C GLU A 68 -2.99 -2.52 -5.71
N ASP A 69 -2.81 -3.30 -6.78
CA ASP A 69 -1.65 -4.19 -6.95
C ASP A 69 -0.31 -3.45 -6.85
N ARG A 70 -0.25 -2.26 -7.44
CA ARG A 70 0.88 -1.32 -7.33
C ARG A 70 1.05 -0.79 -5.91
N GLY A 71 -0.04 -0.33 -5.29
CA GLY A 71 -0.04 0.29 -3.96
C GLY A 71 0.51 -0.65 -2.90
N THR A 72 0.02 -1.89 -2.85
CA THR A 72 0.43 -2.91 -1.87
C THR A 72 1.93 -3.22 -1.93
N LYS A 73 2.52 -3.20 -3.14
CA LYS A 73 3.96 -3.46 -3.34
C LYS A 73 4.84 -2.26 -2.95
N VAL A 74 4.35 -1.04 -3.21
CA VAL A 74 5.00 0.18 -2.73
C VAL A 74 4.97 0.23 -1.20
N ASP A 75 3.81 -0.06 -0.61
CA ASP A 75 3.60 -0.02 0.84
C ASP A 75 4.52 -1.00 1.59
N SER A 76 4.68 -2.22 1.05
CA SER A 76 5.49 -3.28 1.65
C SER A 76 6.96 -2.88 1.92
N HIS A 77 7.61 -2.14 1.02
CA HIS A 77 9.02 -1.80 1.19
C HIS A 77 9.23 -0.52 2.03
N VAL A 78 8.31 0.44 1.92
CA VAL A 78 8.32 1.66 2.73
C VAL A 78 8.25 1.31 4.21
N HIS A 79 7.37 0.39 4.60
CA HIS A 79 7.27 -0.05 5.99
C HIS A 79 8.53 -0.75 6.52
N MET A 80 9.27 -1.44 5.65
CA MET A 80 10.55 -2.04 6.03
C MET A 80 11.63 -0.97 6.27
N ILE A 81 11.64 0.09 5.44
CA ILE A 81 12.55 1.24 5.59
C ILE A 81 12.22 2.05 6.85
N ASP A 82 10.94 2.32 7.11
CA ASP A 82 10.48 3.03 8.31
C ASP A 82 10.87 2.30 9.59
N ALA A 83 10.67 0.98 9.63
CA ALA A 83 11.12 0.15 10.75
C ALA A 83 12.66 0.22 10.94
N GLY A 84 13.40 0.29 9.83
CA GLY A 84 14.84 0.49 9.85
C GLY A 84 15.27 1.84 10.44
N TYR A 85 14.64 2.95 10.04
CA TYR A 85 14.87 4.26 10.62
C TYR A 85 14.51 4.31 12.10
N LEU A 86 13.36 3.73 12.47
CA LEU A 86 12.94 3.63 13.85
C LEU A 86 13.96 2.85 14.69
N ALA A 87 14.52 1.76 14.16
CA ALA A 87 15.59 1.02 14.84
C ALA A 87 16.84 1.89 15.07
N LEU A 88 17.25 2.70 14.10
CA LEU A 88 18.37 3.63 14.25
C LEU A 88 18.09 4.70 15.31
N LEU A 89 16.90 5.30 15.30
CA LEU A 89 16.49 6.30 16.30
C LEU A 89 16.46 5.70 17.72
N VAL A 90 15.88 4.51 17.87
CA VAL A 90 15.86 3.79 19.16
C VAL A 90 17.28 3.45 19.61
N ALA A 91 18.22 3.18 18.70
CA ALA A 91 19.62 2.94 19.06
C ALA A 91 20.29 4.19 19.67
N LEU A 92 19.89 5.38 19.26
CA LEU A 92 20.38 6.66 19.79
C LEU A 92 19.76 6.96 21.16
N VAL A 93 18.48 6.66 21.36
CA VAL A 93 17.75 6.94 22.61
C VAL A 93 18.02 5.87 23.68
N GLN A 94 18.38 4.65 23.29
CA GLN A 94 18.59 3.50 24.19
C GLN A 94 19.50 3.77 25.42
N PRO A 95 20.58 4.56 25.35
CA PRO A 95 21.41 4.88 26.52
C PRO A 95 20.65 5.60 27.63
N TYR A 96 19.65 6.42 27.28
CA TYR A 96 18.88 7.25 28.21
C TYR A 96 17.71 6.51 28.86
N VAL A 97 17.39 5.31 28.39
CA VAL A 97 16.25 4.51 28.89
C VAL A 97 16.69 3.63 30.06
N LEU A 98 16.03 3.76 31.22
CA LEU A 98 16.27 2.91 32.41
C LEU A 98 15.58 1.53 32.29
N LEU A 99 15.99 0.75 31.28
CA LEU A 99 15.59 -0.65 31.14
C LEU A 99 16.76 -1.60 31.42
N SER A 100 16.45 -2.79 31.92
CA SER A 100 17.45 -3.83 32.10
C SER A 100 18.06 -4.25 30.76
N ARG A 101 19.31 -4.72 30.78
CA ARG A 101 20.03 -5.14 29.56
C ARG A 101 19.26 -6.22 28.78
N ALA A 102 18.58 -7.13 29.48
CA ALA A 102 17.75 -8.17 28.88
C ALA A 102 16.54 -7.59 28.13
N LYS A 103 15.79 -6.66 28.76
CA LYS A 103 14.63 -6.01 28.14
C LYS A 103 14.99 -5.18 26.91
N LYS A 104 16.10 -4.42 26.97
CA LYS A 104 16.63 -3.68 25.82
C LYS A 104 16.94 -4.59 24.63
N LYS A 105 17.51 -5.77 24.90
CA LYS A 105 17.85 -6.76 23.87
C LYS A 105 16.60 -7.44 23.29
N LEU A 106 15.61 -7.74 24.13
CA LEU A 106 14.33 -8.29 23.69
C LEU A 106 13.59 -7.31 22.77
N LEU A 107 13.44 -6.06 23.18
CA LEU A 107 12.80 -5.01 22.37
C LEU A 107 13.52 -4.79 21.04
N ALA A 108 14.86 -4.76 21.05
CA ALA A 108 15.64 -4.65 19.83
C ALA A 108 15.36 -5.82 18.87
N LYS A 109 15.28 -7.06 19.37
CA LYS A 109 14.94 -8.22 18.54
C LYS A 109 13.52 -8.14 18.00
N LEU A 110 12.55 -7.80 18.85
CA LEU A 110 11.14 -7.69 18.44
C LEU A 110 10.95 -6.62 17.36
N LEU A 111 11.64 -5.48 17.48
CA LEU A 111 11.57 -4.42 16.47
C LEU A 111 12.09 -4.89 15.11
N ILE A 112 13.25 -5.56 15.10
CA ILE A 112 13.83 -6.06 13.84
C ILE A 112 12.98 -7.18 13.25
N ILE A 113 12.49 -8.12 14.07
CA ILE A 113 11.60 -9.19 13.63
C ILE A 113 10.29 -8.60 13.10
N GLY A 114 9.70 -7.61 13.78
CA GLY A 114 8.51 -6.91 13.33
C GLY A 114 8.72 -6.21 11.99
N GLY A 115 9.83 -5.49 11.82
CA GLY A 115 10.20 -4.84 10.56
C GLY A 115 10.35 -5.82 9.37
N LEU A 116 10.74 -7.07 9.64
CA LEU A 116 10.80 -8.13 8.64
C LEU A 116 9.45 -8.81 8.38
N LEU A 117 8.57 -8.88 9.38
CA LEU A 117 7.26 -9.54 9.27
C LEU A 117 6.20 -8.64 8.66
N LEU A 118 6.27 -7.31 8.86
CA LEU A 118 5.31 -6.35 8.32
C LEU A 118 5.14 -6.45 6.78
N PRO A 119 6.22 -6.51 5.98
CA PRO A 119 6.10 -6.67 4.53
C PRO A 119 5.39 -7.97 4.13
N VAL A 120 5.59 -9.05 4.89
CA VAL A 120 4.97 -10.36 4.64
C VAL A 120 3.46 -10.34 4.93
N GLY A 121 2.99 -9.45 5.81
CA GLY A 121 1.56 -9.27 6.07
C GLY A 121 0.84 -8.42 5.02
N ILE A 122 1.57 -7.53 4.35
CA ILE A 122 1.03 -6.62 3.34
C ILE A 122 1.08 -7.26 1.95
N PHE A 123 2.14 -8.03 1.66
CA PHE A 123 2.36 -8.67 0.37
C PHE A 123 1.23 -9.61 -0.12
N PRO A 124 0.59 -10.46 0.72
CA PRO A 124 -0.47 -11.37 0.30
C PRO A 124 -1.86 -10.73 0.41
N ALA A 125 -2.00 -9.40 0.35
CA ALA A 125 -3.31 -8.82 0.06
C ALA A 125 -3.71 -9.22 -1.37
N GLU A 126 -4.25 -10.43 -1.49
CA GLU A 126 -4.95 -10.92 -2.66
C GLU A 126 -6.10 -9.95 -2.98
N PRO A 127 -6.44 -9.80 -4.27
CA PRO A 127 -7.41 -8.84 -4.76
C PRO A 127 -8.84 -9.25 -4.41
N TYR A 128 -9.21 -9.19 -3.14
CA TYR A 128 -10.60 -9.34 -2.70
C TYR A 128 -11.22 -7.97 -2.44
N SER A 129 -11.69 -7.35 -3.52
CA SER A 129 -13.05 -6.80 -3.58
C SER A 129 -13.43 -5.70 -2.57
N TYR A 130 -12.56 -4.77 -2.20
CA TYR A 130 -13.01 -3.57 -1.48
C TYR A 130 -13.69 -2.54 -2.39
N PHE A 131 -13.32 -2.44 -3.68
CA PHE A 131 -13.91 -1.44 -4.58
C PHE A 131 -15.26 -1.84 -5.20
N SER A 132 -15.59 -3.14 -5.26
CA SER A 132 -16.87 -3.63 -5.79
C SER A 132 -18.06 -3.42 -4.83
N VAL A 133 -17.81 -3.22 -3.52
CA VAL A 133 -18.86 -2.93 -2.53
C VAL A 133 -19.35 -1.48 -2.67
N PHE A 134 -18.47 -0.51 -2.89
CA PHE A 134 -18.87 0.91 -2.96
C PHE A 134 -19.62 1.29 -4.25
N CYS A 135 -19.46 0.51 -5.33
CA CYS A 135 -20.17 0.72 -6.60
C CYS A 135 -21.46 -0.10 -6.74
N THR A 136 -21.68 -1.10 -5.88
CA THR A 136 -22.90 -1.94 -5.89
C THR A 136 -24.03 -1.34 -5.07
N GLU A 137 -23.75 -0.54 -4.04
CA GLU A 137 -24.80 0.07 -3.21
C GLU A 137 -25.54 1.26 -3.87
N ARG A 138 -25.06 1.77 -5.02
CA ARG A 138 -25.78 2.80 -5.80
C ARG A 138 -26.48 2.29 -7.06
N GLY A 139 -26.40 1.00 -7.37
CA GLY A 139 -27.01 0.39 -8.57
C GLY A 139 -28.40 -0.20 -8.38
N THR A 140 -28.86 -0.36 -7.13
CA THR A 140 -30.05 -1.16 -6.82
C THR A 140 -31.12 -0.37 -6.11
N GLN A 141 -31.47 0.82 -6.61
CA GLN A 141 -32.80 1.39 -6.36
C GLN A 141 -33.29 2.25 -7.52
N ARG A 142 -34.47 1.84 -8.00
CA ARG A 142 -35.50 2.60 -8.74
C ARG A 142 -35.38 2.67 -10.26
N SER A 143 -35.87 1.61 -10.89
CA SER A 143 -37.02 1.77 -11.78
C SER A 143 -38.23 2.17 -10.91
N GLY A 144 -38.70 3.41 -11.02
CA GLY A 144 -39.88 3.88 -10.27
C GLY A 144 -39.77 5.31 -9.72
N SER A 145 -40.44 6.22 -10.43
CA SER A 145 -40.94 7.55 -10.06
C SER A 145 -39.98 8.68 -9.61
N ILE A 146 -40.02 9.71 -10.46
CA ILE A 146 -39.87 11.15 -10.26
C ILE A 146 -39.89 11.61 -8.80
N THR A 147 -38.80 12.23 -8.32
CA THR A 147 -38.89 13.43 -7.46
C THR A 147 -37.63 14.29 -7.65
N THR A 148 -37.83 15.47 -8.21
CA THR A 148 -36.85 16.55 -8.35
C THR A 148 -36.29 16.92 -6.97
N LYS A 149 -34.98 16.79 -6.76
CA LYS A 149 -34.31 17.44 -5.62
C LYS A 149 -33.09 18.20 -6.10
N THR A 150 -33.32 19.50 -6.27
CA THR A 150 -32.37 20.56 -6.58
C THR A 150 -31.19 20.52 -5.61
N MET A 151 -29.98 20.29 -6.11
CA MET A 151 -28.75 20.40 -5.32
C MET A 151 -28.19 21.82 -5.49
N ARG A 152 -28.31 22.65 -4.45
CA ARG A 152 -27.63 23.94 -4.36
C ARG A 152 -26.16 23.69 -4.01
N PHE A 153 -25.26 24.23 -4.83
CA PHE A 153 -23.85 24.42 -4.49
C PHE A 153 -23.71 25.63 -3.55
N ILE A 154 -22.97 25.47 -2.47
CA ILE A 154 -22.37 26.58 -1.71
C ILE A 154 -20.86 26.34 -1.75
N TYR A 155 -20.13 27.38 -2.16
CA TYR A 155 -18.67 27.45 -2.31
C TYR A 155 -17.92 27.12 -1.02
#